data_AF-A0A705SJL4-F1
#
_entry.id   AF-A0A705SJL4-F1
#
_cell.length_a   1.000
_cell.length_b   1.000
_cell.length_c   1.000
_cell.angle_alpha   90.00
_cell.angle_beta   90.00
_cell.angle_gamma   90.00
#
_symmetry.space_group_name_H-M   'P 1'
#
loop_
_entity.id
_entity.type
_entity.pdbx_description
1 polymer ?
#
loop_
_entity_poly.entity_id
_entity_poly.type
_entity_poly.pdbx_seq_one_letter_code
_entity_poly.pdbx_strand_id
1 'polypeptide(L)' 'MNTVCTHCQAINRIPDDRLQDAAKCGRCGHELFDGEVIN' A
#
# COMPACT_ATOMS: atom_id res chain seq x y z
N MET A 1 10.34 3.08 -2.33
CA MET A 1 9.55 4.22 -1.79
C MET A 1 8.79 3.86 -0.50
N ASN A 2 8.15 4.83 0.19
CA ASN A 2 7.23 4.56 1.32
C ASN A 2 5.83 5.09 0.98
N THR A 3 4.79 4.38 1.40
CA THR A 3 3.38 4.78 1.25
C THR A 3 2.59 4.57 2.54
N VAL A 4 1.45 5.23 2.67
CA VAL A 4 0.53 5.08 3.82
C VAL A 4 -0.64 4.21 3.40
N CYS A 5 -0.96 3.19 4.22
CA CYS A 5 -2.15 2.38 4.02
C CYS A 5 -3.41 3.18 4.34
N THR A 6 -4.30 3.26 3.36
CA THR A 6 -5.58 3.97 3.44
C THR A 6 -6.51 3.41 4.52
N HIS A 7 -6.53 2.09 4.68
CA HIS A 7 -7.40 1.39 5.62
C HIS A 7 -6.97 1.50 7.09
N CYS A 8 -5.67 1.33 7.40
CA CYS A 8 -5.18 1.28 8.79
C CYS A 8 -4.12 2.33 9.14
N GLN A 9 -3.80 3.23 8.22
CA GLN A 9 -2.84 4.34 8.41
C GLN A 9 -1.40 3.90 8.73
N ALA A 10 -1.07 2.64 8.50
CA ALA A 10 0.30 2.13 8.67
C ALA A 10 1.20 2.60 7.52
N ILE A 11 2.42 3.03 7.84
CA ILE A 11 3.46 3.30 6.85
C ILE A 11 4.03 1.95 6.36
N ASN A 12 4.04 1.76 5.04
CA ASN A 12 4.56 0.58 4.38
C ASN A 12 5.74 0.96 3.48
N ARG A 13 6.83 0.20 3.57
CA ARG A 13 7.97 0.33 2.67
C ARG A 13 7.73 -0.54 1.43
N ILE A 14 7.83 0.07 0.26
CA ILE A 14 7.64 -0.59 -1.04
C ILE A 14 8.99 -0.59 -1.77
N PRO A 15 9.60 -1.76 -2.01
CA PRO A 15 10.72 -1.89 -2.93
C PRO A 15 10.32 -1.42 -4.34
N ASP A 16 11.20 -0.71 -5.03
CA ASP A 16 10.85 -0.09 -6.33
C ASP A 16 10.62 -1.14 -7.44
N ASP A 17 11.20 -2.33 -7.29
CA ASP A 17 10.96 -3.51 -8.14
C ASP A 17 9.57 -4.12 -7.94
N ARG A 18 8.84 -3.78 -6.87
CA ARG A 18 7.52 -4.33 -6.53
C ARG A 18 6.37 -3.32 -6.62
N LEU A 19 6.58 -2.20 -7.29
CA LEU A 19 5.52 -1.19 -7.52
C LEU A 19 4.38 -1.71 -8.40
N GLN A 20 4.68 -2.64 -9.33
CA GLN A 20 3.69 -3.26 -10.22
C GLN A 20 3.05 -4.50 -9.62
N ASP A 21 3.59 -5.01 -8.51
CA ASP A 21 3.00 -6.14 -7.80
C ASP A 21 1.79 -5.65 -7.00
N ALA A 22 0.78 -6.50 -6.84
CA ALA A 22 -0.39 -6.24 -5.98
C ALA A 22 0.03 -6.15 -4.50
N ALA A 23 0.67 -5.04 -4.13
CA ALA A 23 1.28 -4.83 -2.84
C ALA A 23 0.19 -4.74 -1.76
N LYS A 24 0.40 -5.48 -0.67
CA LYS A 24 -0.51 -5.51 0.48
C LYS A 24 0.12 -4.88 1.70
N CYS A 25 -0.71 -4.27 2.53
CA CYS A 25 -0.32 -3.70 3.79
C CYS A 25 0.20 -4.80 4.72
N GLY A 26 1.43 -4.65 5.22
CA GLY A 26 2.03 -5.61 6.15
C GLY A 26 1.32 -5.69 7.52
N ARG A 27 0.43 -4.73 7.83
CA ARG A 27 -0.32 -4.70 9.09
C ARG A 27 -1.73 -5.29 8.98
N CYS A 28 -2.50 -4.93 7.95
CA CYS A 28 -3.90 -5.35 7.82
C CYS A 28 -4.20 -6.20 6.58
N GLY A 29 -3.24 -6.37 5.67
CA GLY A 29 -3.41 -7.16 4.44
C GLY A 29 -4.21 -6.48 3.32
N HIS A 30 -4.72 -5.26 3.54
CA HIS A 30 -5.42 -4.47 2.52
C HIS A 30 -4.49 -4.13 1.36
N GLU A 31 -5.04 -4.04 0.15
CA GLU A 31 -4.28 -3.64 -1.04
C GLU A 31 -3.83 -2.18 -0.89
N LEU A 32 -2.57 -1.90 -1.21
CA LEU A 32 -2.02 -0.55 -1.07
C LEU A 32 -2.29 0.32 -2.29
N PHE A 33 -2.57 -0.31 -3.44
CA PHE A 33 -2.81 0.32 -4.73
C PHE A 33 -3.98 -0.39 -5.42
N ASP A 34 -5.19 -0.12 -4.95
CA ASP A 34 -6.45 -0.65 -5.51
C ASP A 34 -7.04 0.25 -6.62
N GLY A 35 -6.47 1.44 -6.81
CA GLY A 35 -6.94 2.42 -7.79
C GLY A 35 -8.15 3.24 -7.30
N GLU A 36 -8.56 3.07 -6.04
CA GLU A 36 -9.60 3.90 -5.45
C GLU A 36 -9.04 5.27 -5.05
N VAL A 37 -9.79 6.32 -5.37
CA VAL A 37 -9.49 7.68 -4.91
C VAL A 37 -10.12 7.87 -3.54
N ILE A 38 -9.30 8.27 -2.57
CA ILE A 38 -9.79 8.66 -1.25
C ILE A 38 -9.90 10.18 -1.21
N ASN A 39 -11.08 10.68 -0.86
CA ASN A 39 -11.39 12.10 -0.67
C ASN A 39 -11.20 12.49 0.80
#